data_AF-A0A3D2ICE1-F1
#
_entry.id   AF-A0A3D2ICE1-F1
#
_cell.length_a   1.000
_cell.length_b   1.000
_cell.length_c   1.000
_cell.angle_alpha   90.00
_cell.angle_beta   90.00
_cell.angle_gamma   90.00
#
_symmetry.space_group_name_H-M   'P 1'
#
loop_
_entity.id
_entity.type
_entity.pdbx_description
1 polymer ?
#
loop_
_entity_poly.entity_id
_entity_poly.type
_entity_poly.pdbx_seq_one_letter_code
_entity_poly.pdbx_strand_id
1 'polypeptide(L)'
;FGAHALEESLSPKRLETWNTAVTYHMWHALALIGLALVSRVFEVDLTWSLNLILVGIFIFSGSLYLLCLTDTSWLGAITPIGGICFILGWILAGWKFITQI
;
A
#
# COMPACT_ATOMS: atom_id res chain seq x y z
N PHE A 1 5.15 8.60 -12.29
CA PHE A 1 6.46 8.54 -12.98
C PHE A 1 6.66 7.31 -13.87
N GLY A 2 6.11 6.11 -13.58
CA GLY A 2 6.19 4.96 -14.51
C GLY A 2 5.15 4.92 -15.65
N ALA A 3 4.01 5.62 -15.50
CA ALA A 3 2.89 5.51 -16.43
C ALA A 3 3.22 6.03 -17.85
N HIS A 4 4.04 7.08 -17.98
CA HIS A 4 4.38 7.69 -19.27
C HIS A 4 5.17 6.73 -20.19
N ALA A 5 6.02 5.87 -19.61
CA ALA A 5 6.76 4.86 -20.37
C ALA A 5 5.87 3.67 -20.79
N LEU A 6 4.72 3.49 -20.12
CA LEU A 6 3.81 2.37 -20.32
C LEU A 6 2.53 2.76 -21.07
N GLU A 7 2.32 4.06 -21.30
CA GLU A 7 1.09 4.64 -21.84
C GLU A 7 0.75 4.12 -23.25
N GLU A 8 1.77 3.87 -24.08
CA GLU A 8 1.61 3.29 -25.42
C GLU A 8 1.47 1.75 -25.40
N SER A 9 1.85 1.10 -24.30
CA SER A 9 1.92 -0.37 -24.18
C SER A 9 0.75 -1.00 -23.44
N LEU A 10 0.06 -0.22 -22.61
CA LEU A 10 -1.05 -0.68 -21.78
C LEU A 10 -2.39 -0.20 -22.34
N SER A 11 -3.40 -1.06 -22.26
CA SER A 11 -4.78 -0.60 -22.52
C SER A 11 -5.18 0.49 -21.51
N PRO A 12 -6.14 1.37 -21.84
CA PRO A 12 -6.58 2.44 -20.93
C PRO A 12 -6.96 1.92 -19.53
N LYS A 13 -7.62 0.75 -19.46
CA LYS A 13 -7.97 0.08 -18.20
C LYS A 13 -6.75 -0.35 -17.37
N ARG A 14 -5.69 -0.83 -18.04
CA ARG A 14 -4.44 -1.23 -17.38
C ARG A 14 -3.63 -0.03 -16.94
N LEU A 15 -3.67 1.06 -17.70
CA LEU A 15 -3.05 2.32 -17.30
C LEU A 15 -3.73 2.90 -16.05
N GLU A 16 -5.06 2.86 -15.97
CA GLU A 16 -5.81 3.23 -14.76
C GLU A 16 -5.39 2.34 -13.56
N THR A 17 -5.34 1.03 -13.76
CA THR A 17 -4.92 0.06 -12.74
C THR A 17 -3.48 0.35 -12.24
N TRP A 18 -2.58 0.69 -13.17
CA TRP A 18 -1.21 1.07 -12.85
C TRP A 18 -1.18 2.35 -12.00
N ASN A 19 -1.97 3.35 -12.36
CA ASN A 19 -2.09 4.59 -11.59
C ASN A 19 -2.65 4.35 -10.19
N THR A 20 -3.62 3.45 -10.03
CA THR A 20 -4.07 2.99 -8.71
C THR A 20 -2.93 2.38 -7.92
N ALA A 21 -2.16 1.46 -8.51
CA ALA A 21 -1.05 0.79 -7.83
C ALA A 21 0.01 1.80 -7.33
N VAL A 22 0.40 2.75 -8.18
CA VAL A 22 1.34 3.85 -7.84
C VAL A 22 0.78 4.75 -6.75
N THR A 23 -0.49 5.15 -6.85
CA THR A 23 -1.12 6.06 -5.88
C THR A 23 -1.16 5.42 -4.50
N TYR A 24 -1.61 4.17 -4.41
CA TYR A 24 -1.66 3.45 -3.13
C TYR A 24 -0.27 3.19 -2.56
N HIS A 25 0.71 2.82 -3.39
CA HIS A 25 2.08 2.63 -2.95
C HIS A 25 2.65 3.93 -2.35
N MET A 26 2.52 5.04 -3.07
CA MET A 26 3.04 6.34 -2.62
C MET A 26 2.44 6.76 -1.27
N TRP A 27 1.11 6.76 -1.15
CA TRP A 27 0.45 7.18 0.08
C TRP A 27 0.79 6.30 1.27
N HIS A 28 0.89 4.98 1.09
CA HIS A 28 1.23 4.07 2.17
C HIS A 28 2.73 4.07 2.50
N ALA A 29 3.61 4.36 1.53
CA ALA A 29 5.02 4.61 1.80
C ALA A 29 5.22 5.89 2.63
N LEU A 30 4.49 6.96 2.31
CA LEU A 30 4.47 8.17 3.13
C LEU A 30 3.90 7.90 4.53
N ALA A 31 2.85 7.07 4.63
CA ALA A 31 2.30 6.64 5.91
C ALA A 31 3.31 5.86 6.76
N LEU A 32 4.13 4.98 6.16
CA LEU A 32 5.20 4.28 6.88
C LEU A 32 6.20 5.26 7.50
N ILE A 33 6.63 6.27 6.73
CA ILE A 33 7.55 7.31 7.22
C ILE A 33 6.88 8.08 8.37
N GLY A 34 5.64 8.53 8.18
CA GLY A 34 4.89 9.29 9.18
C GLY A 34 4.68 8.50 10.48
N LEU A 35 4.23 7.25 10.39
CA LEU A 35 4.00 6.38 11.55
C LEU A 35 5.32 6.01 12.26
N ALA A 36 6.42 5.82 11.53
CA ALA A 36 7.73 5.58 12.15
C ALA A 36 8.21 6.81 12.94
N LEU A 37 7.98 8.02 12.43
CA LEU A 37 8.27 9.25 13.17
C LEU A 37 7.37 9.39 14.41
N VAL A 38 6.06 9.13 14.28
CA VAL A 38 5.12 9.14 15.43
C VAL A 38 5.57 8.15 16.51
N SER A 39 5.89 6.91 16.12
CA SER A 39 6.39 5.88 17.05
C SER A 39 7.61 6.36 17.83
N ARG A 40 8.55 7.05 17.16
CA ARG A 40 9.75 7.57 17.79
C ARG A 40 9.50 8.79 18.68
N VAL A 41 8.67 9.74 18.25
CA VAL A 41 8.44 11.00 18.98
C VAL A 41 7.60 10.77 20.23
N PHE A 42 6.58 9.92 20.14
CA PHE A 42 5.66 9.66 21.25
C PHE A 42 6.00 8.40 22.04
N GLU A 43 7.11 7.73 21.70
CA GLU A 43 7.57 6.47 22.34
C GLU A 43 6.51 5.35 22.35
N VAL A 44 5.62 5.33 21.34
CA VAL A 44 4.56 4.33 21.16
C VAL A 44 5.04 3.22 20.23
N ASP A 45 4.87 1.95 20.61
CA ASP A 45 5.21 0.81 19.74
C ASP A 45 4.16 0.61 18.64
N LEU A 46 4.56 0.95 17.41
CA LEU A 46 3.77 0.80 16.19
C LEU A 46 4.31 -0.27 15.25
N THR A 47 5.18 -1.18 15.72
CA THR A 47 5.89 -2.17 14.88
C THR A 47 4.93 -3.01 14.03
N TRP A 48 3.86 -3.53 14.64
CA TRP A 48 2.86 -4.31 13.92
C TRP A 48 2.08 -3.50 12.89
N SER A 49 1.75 -2.24 13.19
CA SER A 49 1.10 -1.33 12.24
C SER A 49 1.99 -1.08 11.03
N LEU A 50 3.27 -0.78 11.25
CA LEU A 50 4.25 -0.57 10.20
C LEU A 50 4.41 -1.82 9.33
N ASN A 51 4.52 -3.01 9.92
CA ASN A 51 4.62 -4.26 9.18
C ASN A 51 3.37 -4.55 8.34
N LEU A 52 2.17 -4.29 8.89
CA LEU A 52 0.92 -4.46 8.16
C LEU A 52 0.83 -3.52 6.95
N ILE A 53 1.20 -2.24 7.11
CA ILE A 53 1.23 -1.30 5.98
C ILE A 53 2.26 -1.75 4.94
N LEU A 54 3.46 -2.17 5.35
CA LEU A 54 4.51 -2.62 4.44
C LEU A 54 4.09 -3.87 3.64
N VAL A 55 3.56 -4.89 4.31
CA VAL A 55 3.02 -6.09 3.65
C VAL A 55 1.85 -5.71 2.74
N GLY A 56 1.00 -4.79 3.17
CA GLY A 56 -0.07 -4.24 2.35
C GLY A 56 0.42 -3.63 1.04
N ILE A 57 1.53 -2.89 1.04
CA ILE A 57 2.14 -2.33 -0.18
C ILE A 57 2.54 -3.44 -1.15
N PHE A 58 3.26 -4.46 -0.66
CA PHE A 58 3.71 -5.57 -1.49
C PHE A 58 2.55 -6.37 -2.08
N ILE A 59 1.51 -6.64 -1.30
CA ILE A 59 0.37 -7.43 -1.76
C ILE A 59 -0.55 -6.59 -2.66
N PHE A 60 -0.97 -5.41 -2.21
CA PHE A 60 -1.92 -4.56 -2.95
C PHE A 60 -1.26 -3.97 -4.20
N SER A 61 -0.25 -3.12 -4.03
CA SER A 61 0.36 -2.43 -5.16
C SER A 61 1.20 -3.39 -6.01
N GLY A 62 1.91 -4.33 -5.39
CA GLY A 62 2.69 -5.33 -6.10
C GLY A 62 1.84 -6.22 -7.01
N SER A 63 0.68 -6.72 -6.53
CA SER A 63 -0.21 -7.52 -7.38
C SER A 63 -0.77 -6.73 -8.55
N LEU A 64 -1.13 -5.45 -8.36
CA LEU A 64 -1.59 -4.58 -9.44
C LEU A 64 -0.47 -4.24 -10.45
N TYR A 65 0.77 -4.04 -10.00
CA TYR A 65 1.90 -3.90 -10.92
C TYR A 65 2.10 -5.15 -11.76
N LEU A 66 2.12 -6.32 -11.14
CA LEU A 66 2.26 -7.59 -11.84
C LEU A 66 1.08 -7.83 -12.79
N LEU A 67 -0.14 -7.50 -12.37
CA LEU A 67 -1.34 -7.55 -13.22
C LEU A 67 -1.18 -6.70 -14.49
N CYS A 68 -0.62 -5.50 -14.39
CA CYS A 68 -0.39 -4.65 -15.56
C CYS A 68 0.77 -5.15 -16.45
N LEU A 69 1.84 -5.65 -15.86
CA LEU A 69 3.04 -6.09 -16.60
C LEU A 69 2.87 -7.47 -17.26
N THR A 70 2.02 -8.33 -16.71
CA THR A 70 1.84 -9.72 -17.16
C THR A 70 0.46 -9.98 -17.76
N ASP A 71 -0.44 -9.00 -17.73
CA ASP A 71 -1.87 -9.10 -18.05
C ASP A 71 -2.63 -10.25 -17.35
N THR A 72 -2.08 -10.74 -16.23
CA THR A 72 -2.60 -11.92 -15.53
C THR A 72 -3.75 -11.53 -14.60
N SER A 73 -5.00 -11.65 -15.09
CA SER A 73 -6.22 -11.13 -14.45
C SER A 73 -6.49 -11.61 -13.02
N TRP A 74 -6.13 -12.85 -12.67
CA TRP A 74 -6.39 -13.41 -11.34
C TRP A 74 -5.58 -12.74 -10.23
N LEU A 75 -4.46 -12.06 -10.57
CA LEU A 75 -3.70 -11.25 -9.61
C LEU A 75 -4.55 -10.14 -9.00
N GLY A 76 -5.54 -9.64 -9.74
CA GLY A 76 -6.52 -8.69 -9.22
C GLY A 76 -7.29 -9.20 -7.99
N ALA A 77 -7.53 -10.51 -7.90
CA ALA A 77 -8.21 -11.13 -6.77
C ALA A 77 -7.34 -11.22 -5.50
N ILE A 78 -6.02 -11.05 -5.61
CA ILE A 78 -5.10 -10.98 -4.46
C ILE A 78 -5.13 -9.59 -3.81
N THR A 79 -5.33 -8.54 -4.61
CA THR A 79 -5.34 -7.13 -4.18
C THR A 79 -6.12 -6.85 -2.89
N PRO A 80 -7.35 -7.39 -2.67
CA PRO A 80 -8.12 -7.14 -1.45
C PRO A 80 -7.41 -7.56 -0.16
N ILE A 81 -6.53 -8.57 -0.21
CA ILE A 81 -5.75 -9.02 0.96
C ILE A 81 -4.83 -7.90 1.45
N GLY A 82 -4.15 -7.21 0.53
CA GLY A 82 -3.32 -6.05 0.87
C GLY A 82 -4.15 -4.87 1.39
N GLY A 83 -5.38 -4.70 0.90
CA GLY A 83 -6.33 -3.71 1.42
C GLY A 83 -6.73 -3.98 2.87
N ILE A 84 -6.95 -5.25 3.23
CA ILE A 84 -7.19 -5.67 4.62
C ILE A 84 -5.96 -5.35 5.49
N CYS A 85 -4.74 -5.63 5.00
CA CYS A 85 -3.52 -5.25 5.72
C CYS A 85 -3.45 -3.74 5.98
N PHE A 86 -3.80 -2.90 5.00
CA PHE A 86 -3.85 -1.45 5.20
C PHE A 86 -4.86 -1.04 6.27
N ILE A 87 -6.09 -1.57 6.22
CA ILE A 87 -7.14 -1.26 7.20
C ILE A 87 -6.69 -1.66 8.61
N LEU A 88 -6.18 -2.88 8.79
CA LEU A 88 -5.71 -3.37 10.08
C LEU A 88 -4.51 -2.57 10.59
N GLY A 89 -3.58 -2.19 9.71
CA GLY A 89 -2.42 -1.36 10.08
C GLY A 89 -2.84 0.00 10.62
N TRP A 90 -3.80 0.67 9.98
CA TRP A 90 -4.33 1.95 10.44
C TRP A 90 -5.14 1.84 11.74
N ILE A 91 -6.01 0.84 11.85
CA ILE A 91 -6.79 0.61 13.08
C ILE A 91 -5.85 0.38 14.26
N LEU A 92 -4.84 -0.48 14.09
CA LEU A 92 -3.89 -0.78 15.15
C LEU A 92 -3.05 0.44 15.51
N ALA A 93 -2.62 1.25 14.52
CA ALA A 93 -1.89 2.49 14.78
C ALA A 93 -2.71 3.47 15.61
N GLY A 94 -3.96 3.72 15.23
CA GLY A 94 -4.86 4.60 15.97
C GLY A 94 -5.16 4.08 17.38
N TRP A 95 -5.42 2.78 17.52
CA TRP A 95 -5.66 2.14 18.81
C TRP A 95 -4.46 2.28 19.75
N LYS A 96 -3.25 1.98 19.27
CA LYS A 96 -2.01 2.11 20.03
C LYS A 96 -1.76 3.55 20.45
N PHE A 97 -1.94 4.50 19.55
CA PHE A 97 -1.75 5.92 19.83
C PHE A 97 -2.72 6.42 20.91
N ILE A 98 -3.99 6.03 20.88
CA ILE A 98 -5.01 6.47 21.87
C ILE A 98 -4.79 5.82 23.24
N THR A 99 -4.27 4.59 23.30
CA THR A 99 -4.16 3.81 24.55
C THR A 99 -2.81 3.95 25.25
N GLN A 100 -1.79 4.47 24.58
CA GLN A 100 -0.42 4.57 25.10
C GLN A 100 0.10 6.01 25.25
N ILE A 101 -0.71 7.02 24.89
CA ILE A 101 -0.51 8.43 25.24
C ILE A 101 -1.30 8.75 26.49
#